data_AF-A0A2N0X8E6-F1
#
_entry.id   AF-A0A2N0X8E6-F1
#
_cell.length_a   1.000
_cell.length_b   1.000
_cell.length_c   1.000
_cell.angle_alpha   90.00
_cell.angle_beta   90.00
_cell.angle_gamma   90.00
#
_symmetry.space_group_name_H-M   'P 1'
#
loop_
_entity.id
_entity.type
_entity.pdbx_description
1 polymer ?
#
loop_
_entity_poly.entity_id
_entity_poly.type
_entity_poly.pdbx_seq_one_letter_code
_entity_poly.pdbx_strand_id
1 'polypeptide(L)'
;MILTGLALGAALGAVMQRGRFCVTGMLRDIFLQRSWRGFTALLIVISVHAVGLAALTSAGIIAPEYSDLAPVAVVVGGVLFGLGIVLAGGCASGTWYRSAEGLVGSWIALGAYALSAAAMKSGALRGLNEALHAPTLPLRSLPQSLGVSPWWFALALGGLTAALARRYLAAEKPVATLRRQSWRRPLHLYAAAVIVGLLGVLAWPLSAATGRNDGLGITTPSSNALRYLVTGDAECVDWGVMLVLGLFLGAFAAAKATGEFRVRVPDATTACRAVLGGLAMGVGASLAGGCTVGNGMVQTSLFTYQGWLALLFIALGVGLGTRLWLRPAAPRLAGQESVRPVRPVRPGEPGEPAAQARGEGAAAVPVLPAVPSVGGLISLGGAVPERRDQPGGGVATLAPGRYHLDTFGAVCPFPLIEAKEAMRRLAPGEELVIDFDCTQATDSIPRWAAEDGHEVVEFTERGEAGWSITVRKGA
;
A
#
# COMPACT_ATOMS: atom_id res chain seq x y z
N MET A 1 31.83 1.84 4.56
CA MET A 1 30.77 2.84 4.81
C MET A 1 29.40 2.47 4.23
N ILE A 2 29.30 1.76 3.09
CA ILE A 2 28.00 1.31 2.51
C ILE A 2 27.13 0.48 3.48
N LEU A 3 27.73 -0.25 4.43
CA LEU A 3 27.02 -1.01 5.46
C LEU A 3 26.19 -0.12 6.41
N THR A 4 26.49 1.18 6.50
CA THR A 4 25.64 2.12 7.24
C THR A 4 24.27 2.25 6.60
N GLY A 5 24.17 2.09 5.28
CA GLY A 5 22.92 2.00 4.55
C GLY A 5 22.11 0.78 5.00
N LEU A 6 22.77 -0.37 5.15
CA LEU A 6 22.13 -1.60 5.66
C LEU A 6 21.58 -1.41 7.08
N ALA A 7 22.38 -0.82 7.98
CA ALA A 7 21.97 -0.59 9.37
C ALA A 7 20.82 0.43 9.47
N LEU A 8 20.92 1.55 8.75
CA LEU A 8 19.86 2.56 8.71
C LEU A 8 18.60 2.02 8.05
N GLY A 9 18.75 1.24 6.99
CA GLY A 9 17.69 0.51 6.32
C GLY A 9 16.97 -0.41 7.30
N ALA A 10 17.71 -1.20 8.08
CA ALA A 10 17.12 -2.10 9.08
C ALA A 10 16.32 -1.34 10.15
N ALA A 11 16.86 -0.22 10.65
CA ALA A 11 16.13 0.64 11.57
C ALA A 11 14.85 1.20 10.92
N LEU A 12 14.94 1.70 9.68
CA LEU A 12 13.82 2.22 8.92
C LEU A 12 12.75 1.15 8.69
N GLY A 13 13.13 -0.04 8.25
CA GLY A 13 12.23 -1.17 8.02
C GLY A 13 11.49 -1.61 9.28
N ALA A 14 12.21 -1.71 10.41
CA ALA A 14 11.61 -2.05 11.69
C ALA A 14 10.60 -0.99 12.15
N VAL A 15 10.93 0.30 12.03
CA VAL A 15 10.03 1.40 12.40
C VAL A 15 8.82 1.46 11.48
N MET A 16 9.00 1.28 10.17
CA MET A 16 7.90 1.29 9.20
C MET A 16 6.95 0.12 9.39
N GLN A 17 7.47 -1.09 9.65
CA GLN A 17 6.66 -2.27 9.96
C GLN A 17 5.86 -2.04 11.25
N ARG A 18 6.53 -1.64 12.33
CA ARG A 18 5.89 -1.43 13.64
C ARG A 18 4.91 -0.26 13.67
N GLY A 19 5.21 0.81 12.94
CA GLY A 19 4.36 1.99 12.81
C GLY A 19 3.30 1.86 11.71
N ARG A 20 3.32 0.75 10.96
CA ARG A 20 2.43 0.48 9.82
C ARG A 20 2.41 1.64 8.83
N PHE A 21 3.59 2.22 8.63
CA PHE A 21 3.78 3.49 7.97
C PHE A 21 3.59 3.34 6.46
N CYS A 22 2.35 3.48 6.00
CA CYS A 22 1.99 3.29 4.59
C CYS A 22 1.46 4.59 3.97
N VAL A 23 2.29 5.22 3.14
CA VAL A 23 1.93 6.46 2.45
C VAL A 23 0.73 6.27 1.52
N THR A 24 0.60 5.10 0.87
CA THR A 24 -0.59 4.78 0.06
C THR A 24 -1.85 4.88 0.89
N GLY A 25 -1.87 4.28 2.09
CA GLY A 25 -3.02 4.40 3.00
C GLY A 25 -3.29 5.84 3.39
N MET A 26 -2.24 6.59 3.77
CA MET A 26 -2.36 7.99 4.17
C MET A 26 -2.99 8.88 3.10
N LEU A 27 -2.60 8.72 1.83
CA LEU A 27 -3.16 9.49 0.71
C LEU A 27 -4.56 9.00 0.32
N ARG A 28 -4.76 7.68 0.32
CA ARG A 28 -6.03 7.03 -0.04
C ARG A 28 -7.14 7.40 0.95
N ASP A 29 -6.83 7.46 2.24
CA ASP A 29 -7.81 7.69 3.30
C ASP A 29 -8.36 9.13 3.28
N ILE A 30 -7.67 10.08 2.62
CA ILE A 30 -8.21 11.43 2.32
C ILE A 30 -9.47 11.31 1.45
N PHE A 31 -9.43 10.45 0.43
CA PHE A 31 -10.54 10.29 -0.52
C PHE A 31 -11.59 9.30 -0.01
N LEU A 32 -11.14 8.21 0.62
CA LEU A 32 -12.01 7.11 1.02
C LEU A 32 -12.66 7.34 2.40
N GLN A 33 -11.89 7.78 3.39
CA GLN A 33 -12.33 7.97 4.77
C GLN A 33 -12.57 9.45 5.13
N ARG A 34 -12.23 10.39 4.23
CA ARG A 34 -12.26 11.85 4.48
C ARG A 34 -11.46 12.27 5.72
N SER A 35 -10.41 11.51 6.05
CA SER A 35 -9.56 11.77 7.21
C SER A 35 -8.18 12.24 6.79
N TRP A 36 -7.73 13.35 7.38
CA TRP A 36 -6.37 13.90 7.16
C TRP A 36 -5.38 13.47 8.25
N ARG A 37 -5.78 12.57 9.17
CA ARG A 37 -4.92 12.06 10.24
C ARG A 37 -3.64 11.42 9.67
N GLY A 38 -3.79 10.56 8.65
CA GLY A 38 -2.67 9.91 7.97
C GLY A 38 -1.79 10.91 7.22
N PHE A 39 -2.39 11.86 6.50
CA PHE A 39 -1.66 12.93 5.81
C PHE A 39 -0.85 13.80 6.78
N THR A 40 -1.37 14.07 7.98
CA THR A 40 -0.64 14.77 9.04
C THR A 40 0.63 14.02 9.46
N ALA A 41 0.61 12.68 9.47
CA ALA A 41 1.81 11.88 9.71
C ALA A 41 2.87 12.07 8.60
N LEU A 42 2.44 12.16 7.33
CA LEU A 42 3.34 12.49 6.22
C LEU A 42 3.92 13.90 6.38
N LEU A 43 3.10 14.89 6.78
CA LEU A 43 3.58 16.26 7.07
C LEU A 43 4.56 16.30 8.24
N ILE A 44 4.40 15.46 9.27
CA ILE A 44 5.36 15.32 10.37
C ILE A 44 6.71 14.87 9.85
N VAL A 45 6.75 13.84 8.99
CA VAL A 45 8.00 13.39 8.35
C VAL A 45 8.64 14.55 7.58
N ILE A 46 7.88 15.21 6.71
CA ILE A 46 8.37 16.32 5.87
C ILE A 46 8.88 17.47 6.74
N SER A 47 8.20 17.80 7.84
CA SER A 47 8.60 18.89 8.73
C SER A 47 9.89 18.58 9.48
N VAL A 48 10.01 17.36 10.01
CA VAL A 48 11.24 16.91 10.69
C VAL A 48 12.41 16.88 9.70
N HIS A 49 12.18 16.40 8.47
CA HIS A 49 13.18 16.48 7.40
C HIS A 49 13.54 17.93 7.06
N ALA A 50 12.56 18.80 6.88
CA ALA A 50 12.81 20.18 6.45
C ALA A 50 13.69 20.92 7.46
N VAL A 51 13.40 20.76 8.76
CA VAL A 51 14.22 21.33 9.84
C VAL A 51 15.61 20.68 9.87
N GLY A 52 15.69 19.35 9.78
CA GLY A 52 16.96 18.63 9.82
C GLY A 52 17.87 18.95 8.63
N LEU A 53 17.33 19.04 7.41
CA LEU A 53 18.08 19.38 6.21
C LEU A 53 18.48 20.85 6.21
N ALA A 54 17.59 21.77 6.63
CA ALA A 54 17.97 23.17 6.81
C ALA A 54 19.15 23.32 7.79
N ALA A 55 19.14 22.56 8.89
CA ALA A 55 20.25 22.51 9.85
C ALA A 55 21.53 21.97 9.22
N LEU A 56 21.48 20.78 8.60
CA LEU A 56 22.66 20.14 7.99
C LEU A 56 23.27 20.98 6.85
N THR A 57 22.42 21.61 6.02
CA THR A 57 22.87 22.50 4.94
C THR A 57 23.47 23.79 5.50
N SER A 58 22.86 24.38 6.54
CA SER A 58 23.44 25.57 7.20
C SER A 58 24.78 25.30 7.89
N ALA A 59 24.99 24.06 8.36
CA ALA A 59 26.24 23.61 8.93
C ALA A 59 27.30 23.22 7.87
N GLY A 60 26.98 23.26 6.57
CA GLY A 60 27.88 22.87 5.50
C GLY A 60 28.20 21.37 5.43
N ILE A 61 27.44 20.53 6.15
CA ILE A 61 27.65 19.07 6.20
C ILE A 61 27.18 18.41 4.90
N ILE A 62 26.14 18.96 4.28
CA ILE A 62 25.54 18.45 3.05
C ILE A 62 25.34 19.59 2.04
N ALA A 63 25.38 19.25 0.75
CA ALA A 63 25.13 20.19 -0.34
C ALA A 63 24.02 19.64 -1.25
N PRO A 64 22.73 19.80 -0.89
CA PRO A 64 21.64 19.19 -1.64
C PRO A 64 21.64 19.65 -3.11
N GLU A 65 21.50 18.71 -4.02
CA GLU A 65 21.33 19.01 -5.45
C GLU A 65 19.87 19.31 -5.75
N TYR A 66 19.64 20.38 -6.53
CA TYR A 66 18.31 20.80 -6.95
C TYR A 66 18.20 20.70 -8.46
N SER A 67 17.37 19.78 -8.94
CA SER A 67 17.10 19.59 -10.36
C SER A 67 16.10 20.62 -10.88
N ASP A 68 16.22 20.94 -12.17
CA ASP A 68 15.23 21.74 -12.89
C ASP A 68 13.92 20.94 -13.03
N LEU A 69 12.79 21.64 -13.09
CA LEU A 69 11.47 21.03 -13.12
C LEU A 69 11.18 20.50 -14.53
N ALA A 70 10.93 19.19 -14.66
CA ALA A 70 10.35 18.58 -15.86
C ALA A 70 8.83 18.41 -15.69
N PRO A 71 8.00 19.45 -15.95
CA PRO A 71 6.59 19.45 -15.55
C PRO A 71 5.80 18.30 -16.17
N VAL A 72 6.04 17.97 -17.44
CA VAL A 72 5.31 16.90 -18.14
C VAL A 72 5.63 15.54 -17.51
N ALA A 73 6.91 15.22 -17.34
CA ALA A 73 7.33 13.97 -16.72
C ALA A 73 6.81 13.85 -15.28
N VAL A 74 6.87 14.95 -14.50
CA VAL A 74 6.42 14.97 -13.11
C VAL A 74 4.91 14.78 -12.98
N VAL A 75 4.12 15.44 -13.82
CA VAL A 75 2.66 15.33 -13.82
C VAL A 75 2.21 13.93 -14.25
N VAL A 76 2.67 13.47 -15.42
CA VAL A 76 2.30 12.16 -15.96
C VAL A 76 2.80 11.05 -15.07
N GLY A 77 4.06 11.14 -14.62
CA GLY A 77 4.68 10.20 -13.71
C GLY A 77 3.99 10.14 -12.36
N GLY A 78 3.63 11.30 -11.80
CA GLY A 78 2.91 11.40 -10.52
C GLY A 78 1.55 10.73 -10.57
N VAL A 79 0.73 11.02 -11.59
CA VAL A 79 -0.59 10.38 -11.76
C VAL A 79 -0.45 8.87 -11.95
N LEU A 80 0.46 8.44 -12.83
CA LEU A 80 0.68 7.01 -13.11
C LEU A 80 1.18 6.26 -11.87
N PHE A 81 2.09 6.86 -11.10
CA PHE A 81 2.55 6.33 -9.83
C PHE A 81 1.42 6.23 -8.82
N GLY A 82 0.59 7.28 -8.69
CA GLY A 82 -0.58 7.30 -7.81
C GLY A 82 -1.60 6.20 -8.13
N LEU A 83 -1.87 5.95 -9.42
CA LEU A 83 -2.70 4.83 -9.86
C LEU A 83 -2.03 3.48 -9.53
N GLY A 84 -0.74 3.36 -9.81
CA GLY A 84 0.05 2.15 -9.58
C GLY A 84 0.06 1.71 -8.12
N ILE A 85 0.24 2.64 -7.18
CA ILE A 85 0.27 2.29 -5.74
C ILE A 85 -1.09 1.82 -5.21
N VAL A 86 -2.20 2.23 -5.83
CA VAL A 86 -3.55 1.73 -5.48
C VAL A 86 -3.71 0.29 -5.98
N LEU A 87 -3.30 -0.01 -7.21
CA LEU A 87 -3.37 -1.35 -7.80
C LEU A 87 -2.43 -2.35 -7.10
N ALA A 88 -1.21 -1.93 -6.82
CA ALA A 88 -0.22 -2.75 -6.10
C ALA A 88 -0.58 -2.94 -4.61
N GLY A 89 -1.47 -2.10 -4.08
CA GLY A 89 -1.82 -2.08 -2.66
C GLY A 89 -0.69 -1.58 -1.75
N GLY A 90 0.37 -0.95 -2.29
CA GLY A 90 1.52 -0.49 -1.52
C GLY A 90 2.31 0.59 -2.25
N CYS A 91 2.98 1.47 -1.49
CA CYS A 91 3.94 2.44 -2.05
C CYS A 91 5.32 1.80 -2.14
N ALA A 92 6.31 2.43 -2.77
CA ALA A 92 7.63 1.83 -2.98
C ALA A 92 8.26 1.22 -1.70
N SER A 93 8.38 1.99 -0.61
CA SER A 93 8.87 1.47 0.68
C SER A 93 7.89 0.50 1.33
N GLY A 94 6.58 0.74 1.13
CA GLY A 94 5.50 -0.14 1.55
C GLY A 94 5.63 -1.55 0.99
N THR A 95 5.89 -1.67 -0.30
CA THR A 95 6.05 -2.93 -1.00
C THR A 95 7.27 -3.68 -0.47
N TRP A 96 8.37 -3.01 -0.16
CA TRP A 96 9.54 -3.64 0.47
C TRP A 96 9.25 -4.20 1.87
N TYR A 97 8.70 -3.40 2.80
CA TYR A 97 8.47 -3.90 4.16
C TYR A 97 7.33 -4.93 4.22
N ARG A 98 6.29 -4.80 3.38
CA ARG A 98 5.20 -5.80 3.31
C ARG A 98 5.62 -7.09 2.63
N SER A 99 6.60 -7.02 1.72
CA SER A 99 7.28 -8.22 1.22
C SER A 99 7.94 -8.97 2.38
N ALA A 100 8.55 -8.26 3.32
CA ALA A 100 9.15 -8.85 4.51
C ALA A 100 8.11 -9.38 5.53
N GLU A 101 6.86 -8.91 5.52
CA GLU A 101 5.76 -9.48 6.31
C GLU A 101 5.21 -10.82 5.75
N GLY A 102 5.63 -11.20 4.53
CA GLY A 102 5.23 -12.45 3.88
C GLY A 102 4.12 -12.29 2.83
N LEU A 103 3.82 -11.06 2.37
CA LEU A 103 2.78 -10.87 1.36
C LEU A 103 3.32 -11.12 -0.05
N VAL A 104 2.95 -12.24 -0.65
CA VAL A 104 3.41 -12.65 -1.99
C VAL A 104 2.97 -11.66 -3.07
N GLY A 105 1.80 -11.03 -2.92
CA GLY A 105 1.37 -9.95 -3.81
C GLY A 105 2.35 -8.76 -3.81
N SER A 106 2.97 -8.45 -2.66
CA SER A 106 4.02 -7.43 -2.59
C SER A 106 5.32 -7.88 -3.24
N TRP A 107 5.65 -9.17 -3.25
CA TRP A 107 6.82 -9.70 -3.97
C TRP A 107 6.68 -9.50 -5.48
N ILE A 108 5.50 -9.83 -6.00
CA ILE A 108 5.15 -9.66 -7.42
C ILE A 108 5.22 -8.17 -7.80
N ALA A 109 4.59 -7.30 -7.01
CA ALA A 109 4.63 -5.86 -7.25
C ALA A 109 6.05 -5.29 -7.15
N LEU A 110 6.88 -5.78 -6.20
CA LEU A 110 8.26 -5.35 -6.03
C LEU A 110 9.13 -5.71 -7.24
N GLY A 111 9.01 -6.94 -7.74
CA GLY A 111 9.72 -7.40 -8.93
C GLY A 111 9.33 -6.59 -10.16
N ALA A 112 8.03 -6.40 -10.40
CA ALA A 112 7.52 -5.59 -11.51
C ALA A 112 7.94 -4.12 -11.40
N TYR A 113 7.94 -3.55 -10.19
CA TYR A 113 8.41 -2.21 -9.89
C TYR A 113 9.90 -2.02 -10.17
N ALA A 114 10.74 -2.92 -9.66
CA ALA A 114 12.18 -2.87 -9.90
C ALA A 114 12.51 -3.04 -11.38
N LEU A 115 11.80 -3.93 -12.08
CA LEU A 115 11.97 -4.19 -13.51
C LEU A 115 11.62 -2.98 -14.36
N SER A 116 10.45 -2.41 -14.17
CA SER A 116 10.02 -1.23 -14.92
C SER A 116 10.86 0.01 -14.60
N ALA A 117 11.29 0.19 -13.35
CA ALA A 117 12.22 1.25 -12.98
C ALA A 117 13.60 1.07 -13.63
N ALA A 118 14.14 -0.15 -13.66
CA ALA A 118 15.41 -0.46 -14.35
C ALA A 118 15.29 -0.27 -15.86
N ALA A 119 14.17 -0.67 -16.47
CA ALA A 119 13.90 -0.47 -17.89
C ALA A 119 13.86 1.01 -18.27
N MET A 120 13.24 1.85 -17.44
CA MET A 120 13.12 3.31 -17.67
C MET A 120 14.43 4.07 -17.41
N LYS A 121 15.20 3.69 -16.38
CA LYS A 121 16.40 4.45 -15.98
C LYS A 121 17.64 4.05 -16.76
N SER A 122 17.79 2.78 -17.09
CA SER A 122 19.03 2.21 -17.64
C SER A 122 18.82 1.22 -18.78
N GLY A 123 17.58 0.83 -19.07
CA GLY A 123 17.26 -0.23 -20.01
C GLY A 123 16.59 0.28 -21.29
N ALA A 124 15.77 -0.60 -21.88
CA ALA A 124 15.15 -0.40 -23.19
C ALA A 124 14.23 0.84 -23.28
N LEU A 125 13.72 1.35 -22.16
CA LEU A 125 12.82 2.51 -22.12
C LEU A 125 13.53 3.81 -21.73
N ARG A 126 14.87 3.82 -21.68
CA ARG A 126 15.65 5.02 -21.34
C ARG A 126 15.35 6.19 -22.27
N GLY A 127 15.27 5.96 -23.57
CA GLY A 127 14.96 7.03 -24.54
C GLY A 127 13.59 7.67 -24.32
N LEU A 128 12.59 6.89 -23.90
CA LEU A 128 11.28 7.42 -23.51
C LEU A 128 11.38 8.28 -22.24
N ASN A 129 12.14 7.81 -21.24
CA ASN A 129 12.35 8.55 -20.00
C ASN A 129 13.05 9.89 -20.27
N GLU A 130 14.11 9.90 -21.06
CA GLU A 130 14.86 11.10 -21.46
C GLU A 130 13.98 12.06 -22.28
N ALA A 131 13.22 11.55 -23.25
CA ALA A 131 12.35 12.38 -24.09
C ALA A 131 11.27 13.12 -23.26
N LEU A 132 10.71 12.46 -22.25
CA LEU A 132 9.71 13.07 -21.36
C LEU A 132 10.32 14.06 -20.35
N HIS A 133 11.58 13.87 -19.98
CA HIS A 133 12.34 14.77 -19.09
C HIS A 133 13.01 15.94 -19.83
N ALA A 134 13.12 15.89 -21.16
CA ALA A 134 13.74 16.94 -21.98
C ALA A 134 13.12 18.35 -21.82
N PRO A 135 11.78 18.54 -21.75
CA PRO A 135 11.21 19.86 -21.51
C PRO A 135 11.35 20.25 -20.04
N THR A 136 12.39 21.03 -19.73
CA THR A 136 12.67 21.53 -18.38
C THR A 136 12.35 23.03 -18.23
N LEU A 137 11.97 23.42 -17.02
CA LEU A 137 11.85 24.79 -16.56
C LEU A 137 12.89 25.04 -15.46
N PRO A 138 13.57 26.20 -15.43
CA PRO A 138 14.60 26.53 -14.43
C PRO A 138 13.99 26.87 -13.05
N LEU A 139 13.03 26.07 -12.60
CA LEU A 139 12.33 26.17 -11.33
C LEU A 139 12.84 25.06 -10.41
N ARG A 140 13.81 25.39 -9.57
CA ARG A 140 14.48 24.43 -8.67
C ARG A 140 13.76 24.30 -7.34
N SER A 141 13.79 25.36 -6.53
CA SER A 141 13.15 25.39 -5.22
C SER A 141 12.49 26.73 -4.91
N LEU A 142 11.47 26.69 -4.05
CA LEU A 142 10.74 27.87 -3.57
C LEU A 142 11.66 28.86 -2.84
N PRO A 143 12.55 28.43 -1.90
CA PRO A 143 13.43 29.35 -1.19
C PRO A 143 14.40 30.08 -2.13
N GLN A 144 14.97 29.36 -3.11
CA GLN A 144 15.88 29.96 -4.10
C GLN A 144 15.16 30.96 -5.01
N SER A 145 13.94 30.65 -5.44
CA SER A 145 13.18 31.52 -6.35
C SER A 145 12.69 32.80 -5.67
N LEU A 146 12.42 32.73 -4.37
CA LEU A 146 12.00 33.89 -3.57
C LEU A 146 13.18 34.64 -2.93
N GLY A 147 14.40 34.09 -2.98
CA GLY A 147 15.57 34.67 -2.32
C GLY A 147 15.46 34.68 -0.79
N VAL A 148 14.66 33.77 -0.22
CA VAL A 148 14.37 33.70 1.22
C VAL A 148 15.02 32.47 1.83
N SER A 149 15.48 32.57 3.07
CA SER A 149 16.07 31.45 3.81
C SER A 149 15.10 30.25 3.90
N PRO A 150 15.55 29.01 3.66
CA PRO A 150 14.74 27.79 3.82
C PRO A 150 14.13 27.62 5.22
N TRP A 151 14.74 28.22 6.24
CA TRP A 151 14.27 28.17 7.62
C TRP A 151 12.86 28.74 7.79
N TRP A 152 12.50 29.79 7.05
CA TRP A 152 11.16 30.36 7.14
C TRP A 152 10.09 29.37 6.68
N PHE A 153 10.37 28.62 5.61
CA PHE A 153 9.49 27.56 5.12
C PHE A 153 9.45 26.37 6.07
N ALA A 154 10.61 25.95 6.60
CA ALA A 154 10.70 24.85 7.56
C ALA A 154 9.93 25.14 8.86
N LEU A 155 10.07 26.35 9.40
CA LEU A 155 9.37 26.78 10.61
C LEU A 155 7.87 26.95 10.38
N ALA A 156 7.46 27.53 9.24
CA ALA A 156 6.05 27.66 8.88
C ALA A 156 5.38 26.28 8.71
N LEU A 157 6.01 25.37 7.97
CA LEU A 157 5.51 24.01 7.79
C LEU A 157 5.50 23.23 9.11
N GLY A 158 6.54 23.37 9.94
CA GLY A 158 6.63 22.76 11.26
C GLY A 158 5.54 23.26 12.20
N GLY A 159 5.27 24.58 12.22
CA GLY A 159 4.19 25.19 13.00
C GLY A 159 2.80 24.69 12.59
N LEU A 160 2.51 24.69 11.29
CA LEU A 160 1.26 24.14 10.74
C LEU A 160 1.09 22.67 11.13
N THR A 161 2.14 21.87 10.95
CA THR A 161 2.12 20.45 11.25
C THR A 161 1.94 20.17 12.73
N ALA A 162 2.59 20.95 13.61
CA ALA A 162 2.41 20.85 15.05
C ALA A 162 0.96 21.19 15.47
N ALA A 163 0.35 22.22 14.86
CA ALA A 163 -1.04 22.57 15.11
C ALA A 163 -2.01 21.46 14.68
N LEU A 164 -1.82 20.89 13.48
CA LEU A 164 -2.62 19.77 12.98
C LEU A 164 -2.43 18.52 13.84
N ALA A 165 -1.20 18.18 14.20
CA ALA A 165 -0.90 17.03 15.05
C ALA A 165 -1.55 17.16 16.42
N ARG A 166 -1.48 18.35 17.05
CA ARG A 166 -2.17 18.63 18.32
C ARG A 166 -3.68 18.47 18.20
N ARG A 167 -4.28 19.00 17.12
CA ARG A 167 -5.73 18.86 16.87
C ARG A 167 -6.14 17.39 16.75
N TYR A 168 -5.40 16.58 16.01
CA TYR A 168 -5.73 15.17 15.83
C TYR A 168 -5.45 14.31 17.06
N LEU A 169 -4.43 14.63 17.85
CA LEU A 169 -4.16 13.97 19.13
C LEU A 169 -5.23 14.31 20.17
N ALA A 170 -5.68 15.58 20.23
CA ALA A 170 -6.74 16.00 21.14
C ALA A 170 -8.12 15.41 20.78
N ALA A 171 -8.36 15.13 19.50
CA ALA A 171 -9.58 14.49 19.01
C ALA A 171 -9.53 12.95 19.07
N GLU A 172 -8.43 12.35 19.50
CA GLU A 172 -8.27 10.89 19.50
C GLU A 172 -9.09 10.25 20.62
N LYS A 173 -10.07 9.44 20.23
CA LYS A 173 -10.87 8.64 21.16
C LYS A 173 -10.05 7.44 21.66
N PRO A 174 -10.28 6.96 22.90
CA PRO A 174 -9.65 5.73 23.38
C PRO A 174 -10.07 4.57 22.48
N VAL A 175 -9.08 3.90 21.91
CA VAL A 175 -9.28 2.78 20.99
C VAL A 175 -9.04 1.46 21.72
N ALA A 176 -9.89 0.46 21.48
CA ALA A 176 -9.68 -0.87 22.03
C ALA A 176 -8.35 -1.46 21.51
N THR A 177 -7.46 -1.80 22.43
CA THR A 177 -6.16 -2.38 22.09
C THR A 177 -6.15 -3.89 22.34
N LEU A 178 -5.54 -4.64 21.42
CA LEU A 178 -5.18 -6.04 21.66
C LEU A 178 -4.43 -6.21 22.97
N ARG A 179 -4.87 -7.15 23.80
CA ARG A 179 -4.18 -7.50 25.06
C ARG A 179 -2.88 -8.27 24.76
N ARG A 180 -1.83 -7.51 24.42
CA ARG A 180 -0.47 -8.00 24.15
C ARG A 180 0.54 -7.40 25.12
N GLN A 181 1.67 -8.10 25.30
CA GLN A 181 2.85 -7.56 25.97
C GLN A 181 3.25 -6.23 25.33
N SER A 182 3.67 -5.25 26.13
CA SER A 182 3.90 -3.87 25.69
C SER A 182 4.85 -3.75 24.49
N TRP A 183 5.90 -4.58 24.42
CA TRP A 183 6.86 -4.58 23.32
C TRP A 183 6.31 -5.11 21.98
N ARG A 184 5.18 -5.82 21.97
CA ARG A 184 4.47 -6.31 20.77
C ARG A 184 3.40 -5.35 20.25
N ARG A 185 3.19 -4.21 20.93
CA ARG A 185 2.23 -3.20 20.49
C ARG A 185 2.77 -2.42 19.28
N PRO A 186 1.92 -2.06 18.30
CA PRO A 186 2.34 -1.21 17.20
C PRO A 186 2.78 0.16 17.73
N LEU A 187 3.73 0.79 17.03
CA LEU A 187 4.14 2.16 17.32
C LEU A 187 3.01 3.13 16.92
N HIS A 188 2.80 4.16 17.71
CA HIS A 188 1.86 5.22 17.34
C HIS A 188 2.29 5.87 16.01
N LEU A 189 1.33 6.13 15.12
CA LEU A 189 1.61 6.61 13.75
C LEU A 189 2.48 7.88 13.73
N TYR A 190 2.19 8.84 14.62
CA TYR A 190 2.97 10.08 14.71
C TYR A 190 4.36 9.88 15.31
N ALA A 191 4.53 8.92 16.23
CA ALA A 191 5.84 8.58 16.74
C ALA A 191 6.70 7.92 15.66
N ALA A 192 6.10 7.00 14.88
CA ALA A 192 6.75 6.42 13.72
C ALA A 192 7.12 7.49 12.68
N ALA A 193 6.25 8.47 12.43
CA ALA A 193 6.53 9.59 11.55
C ALA A 193 7.76 10.41 12.01
N VAL A 194 7.85 10.76 13.29
CA VAL A 194 9.02 11.47 13.82
C VAL A 194 10.29 10.65 13.64
N ILE A 195 10.27 9.36 13.99
CA ILE A 195 11.44 8.49 13.87
C ILE A 195 11.86 8.31 12.41
N VAL A 196 10.92 8.10 11.48
CA VAL A 196 11.21 8.03 10.04
C VAL A 196 11.80 9.34 9.53
N GLY A 197 11.29 10.49 9.99
CA GLY A 197 11.86 11.80 9.74
C GLY A 197 13.32 11.88 10.19
N LEU A 198 13.59 11.59 11.47
CA LEU A 198 14.95 11.62 12.02
C LEU A 198 15.91 10.66 11.29
N LEU A 199 15.46 9.44 10.98
CA LEU A 199 16.25 8.48 10.22
C LEU A 199 16.58 8.99 8.82
N GLY A 200 15.65 9.68 8.15
CA GLY A 200 15.96 10.25 6.85
C GLY A 200 16.82 11.52 6.92
N VAL A 201 16.81 12.28 8.02
CA VAL A 201 17.82 13.33 8.25
C VAL A 201 19.22 12.69 8.39
N LEU A 202 19.32 11.61 9.17
CA LEU A 202 20.56 10.86 9.36
C LEU A 202 21.05 10.18 8.08
N ALA A 203 20.15 9.80 7.19
CA ALA A 203 20.48 9.15 5.91
C ALA A 203 21.36 10.04 5.00
N TRP A 204 21.17 11.36 5.04
CA TRP A 204 21.91 12.29 4.20
C TRP A 204 23.43 12.27 4.44
N PRO A 205 23.95 12.56 5.64
CA PRO A 205 25.39 12.55 5.87
C PRO A 205 25.99 11.15 5.69
N LEU A 206 25.25 10.09 6.03
CA LEU A 206 25.72 8.71 5.84
C LEU A 206 25.84 8.32 4.37
N SER A 207 24.89 8.75 3.54
CA SER A 207 24.92 8.53 2.09
C SER A 207 25.96 9.43 1.41
N ALA A 208 26.06 10.70 1.82
CA ALA A 208 27.03 11.64 1.29
C ALA A 208 28.48 11.17 1.53
N ALA A 209 28.74 10.56 2.70
CA ALA A 209 30.03 9.94 3.02
C ALA A 209 30.42 8.77 2.11
N THR A 210 29.49 8.22 1.31
CA THR A 210 29.78 7.19 0.31
C THR A 210 29.79 7.72 -1.12
N GLY A 211 29.79 9.05 -1.31
CA GLY A 211 29.77 9.70 -2.63
C GLY A 211 28.37 9.87 -3.23
N ARG A 212 27.30 9.46 -2.52
CA ARG A 212 25.91 9.66 -2.93
C ARG A 212 25.29 10.80 -2.12
N ASN A 213 25.33 12.01 -2.66
CA ASN A 213 24.84 13.21 -2.00
C ASN A 213 23.31 13.37 -2.09
N ASP A 214 22.58 12.38 -1.57
CA ASP A 214 21.13 12.31 -1.62
C ASP A 214 20.60 11.58 -0.37
N GLY A 215 19.35 11.82 -0.01
CA GLY A 215 18.70 11.29 1.19
C GLY A 215 18.12 9.89 1.02
N LEU A 216 16.99 9.64 1.66
CA LEU A 216 16.24 8.39 1.50
C LEU A 216 15.75 8.22 0.06
N GLY A 217 16.12 7.11 -0.57
CA GLY A 217 15.68 6.74 -1.90
C GLY A 217 15.34 5.25 -1.98
N ILE A 218 14.24 4.90 -2.66
CA ILE A 218 13.82 3.50 -2.83
C ILE A 218 13.88 3.08 -4.30
N THR A 219 13.49 3.96 -5.23
CA THR A 219 13.36 3.63 -6.66
C THR A 219 14.69 3.28 -7.31
N THR A 220 15.68 4.18 -7.26
CA THR A 220 17.00 3.93 -7.85
C THR A 220 17.69 2.73 -7.22
N PRO A 221 17.68 2.56 -5.88
CA PRO A 221 18.20 1.33 -5.28
C PRO A 221 17.49 0.05 -5.69
N SER A 222 16.16 0.08 -5.85
CA SER A 222 15.41 -1.10 -6.29
C SER A 222 15.77 -1.48 -7.73
N SER A 223 15.93 -0.48 -8.62
CA SER A 223 16.40 -0.74 -9.98
C SER A 223 17.84 -1.23 -10.00
N ASN A 224 18.72 -0.66 -9.18
CA ASN A 224 20.12 -1.06 -9.11
C ASN A 224 20.30 -2.47 -8.55
N ALA A 225 19.52 -2.85 -7.53
CA ALA A 225 19.48 -4.21 -7.00
C ALA A 225 19.11 -5.23 -8.09
N LEU A 226 18.08 -4.93 -8.89
CA LEU A 226 17.71 -5.80 -10.01
C LEU A 226 18.77 -5.81 -11.12
N ARG A 227 19.36 -4.66 -11.46
CA ARG A 227 20.46 -4.59 -12.43
C ARG A 227 21.63 -5.47 -12.01
N TYR A 228 22.07 -5.38 -10.75
CA TYR A 228 23.12 -6.24 -10.21
C TYR A 228 22.77 -7.73 -10.37
N LEU A 229 21.53 -8.11 -10.05
CA LEU A 229 21.08 -9.51 -10.21
C LEU A 229 21.11 -9.99 -11.67
N VAL A 230 20.89 -9.10 -12.64
CA VAL A 230 20.85 -9.44 -14.06
C VAL A 230 22.22 -9.36 -14.73
N THR A 231 23.02 -8.35 -14.41
CA THR A 231 24.28 -8.04 -15.10
C THR A 231 25.52 -8.48 -14.33
N GLY A 232 25.41 -8.76 -13.03
CA GLY A 232 26.55 -9.04 -12.15
C GLY A 232 27.42 -7.81 -11.84
N ASP A 233 27.00 -6.62 -12.25
CA ASP A 233 27.77 -5.38 -12.11
C ASP A 233 27.77 -4.86 -10.67
N ALA A 234 28.89 -5.04 -9.98
CA ALA A 234 29.06 -4.65 -8.58
C ALA A 234 28.96 -3.13 -8.35
N GLU A 235 29.16 -2.28 -9.39
CA GLU A 235 29.02 -0.83 -9.26
C GLU A 235 27.57 -0.42 -8.96
N CYS A 236 26.60 -1.27 -9.32
CA CYS A 236 25.20 -1.05 -8.98
C CYS A 236 24.94 -1.17 -7.46
N VAL A 237 25.82 -1.84 -6.70
CA VAL A 237 25.63 -2.10 -5.26
C VAL A 237 26.12 -0.91 -4.43
N ASP A 238 25.35 0.17 -4.46
CA ASP A 238 25.62 1.39 -3.72
C ASP A 238 25.02 1.40 -2.29
N TRP A 239 25.23 2.50 -1.57
CA TRP A 239 24.65 2.71 -0.23
C TRP A 239 23.12 2.60 -0.21
N GLY A 240 22.47 3.04 -1.29
CA GLY A 240 21.03 2.95 -1.43
C GLY A 240 20.54 1.51 -1.60
N VAL A 241 21.27 0.67 -2.34
CA VAL A 241 20.96 -0.78 -2.44
C VAL A 241 21.04 -1.42 -1.06
N MET A 242 22.09 -1.10 -0.29
CA MET A 242 22.18 -1.55 1.11
C MET A 242 21.02 -1.06 1.96
N LEU A 243 20.55 0.18 1.75
CA LEU A 243 19.37 0.73 2.43
C LEU A 243 18.10 -0.10 2.19
N VAL A 244 17.78 -0.46 0.94
CA VAL A 244 16.55 -1.21 0.65
C VAL A 244 16.62 -2.67 1.12
N LEU A 245 17.80 -3.30 1.04
CA LEU A 245 18.03 -4.63 1.62
C LEU A 245 17.92 -4.59 3.15
N GLY A 246 18.49 -3.56 3.78
CA GLY A 246 18.36 -3.33 5.20
C GLY A 246 16.91 -3.16 5.61
N LEU A 247 16.15 -2.36 4.85
CA LEU A 247 14.71 -2.14 5.06
C LEU A 247 13.95 -3.48 5.05
N PHE A 248 14.23 -4.36 4.10
CA PHE A 248 13.63 -5.69 4.07
C PHE A 248 13.99 -6.50 5.32
N LEU A 249 15.27 -6.59 5.68
CA LEU A 249 15.75 -7.38 6.81
C LEU A 249 15.22 -6.87 8.16
N GLY A 250 15.20 -5.56 8.36
CA GLY A 250 14.68 -4.94 9.57
C GLY A 250 13.16 -5.12 9.72
N ALA A 251 12.42 -4.99 8.63
CA ALA A 251 10.98 -5.29 8.62
C ALA A 251 10.70 -6.76 8.88
N PHE A 252 11.49 -7.67 8.31
CA PHE A 252 11.36 -9.12 8.54
C PHE A 252 11.62 -9.49 9.99
N ALA A 253 12.70 -8.97 10.58
CA ALA A 253 13.03 -9.18 11.99
C ALA A 253 11.93 -8.65 12.91
N ALA A 254 11.40 -7.45 12.62
CA ALA A 254 10.29 -6.86 13.37
C ALA A 254 9.01 -7.72 13.28
N ALA A 255 8.62 -8.12 12.07
CA ALA A 255 7.43 -8.94 11.83
C ALA A 255 7.52 -10.32 12.52
N LYS A 256 8.69 -10.96 12.50
CA LYS A 256 8.90 -12.22 13.24
C LYS A 256 8.87 -12.02 14.75
N ALA A 257 9.52 -10.98 15.28
CA ALA A 257 9.54 -10.70 16.71
C ALA A 257 8.12 -10.45 17.28
N THR A 258 7.26 -9.79 16.50
CA THR A 258 5.87 -9.50 16.89
C THR A 258 4.88 -10.61 16.56
N GLY A 259 5.28 -11.68 15.87
CA GLY A 259 4.39 -12.75 15.43
C GLY A 259 3.42 -12.34 14.31
N GLU A 260 3.78 -11.33 13.53
CA GLU A 260 2.97 -10.78 12.42
C GLU A 260 3.41 -11.30 11.04
N PHE A 261 4.50 -12.06 10.99
CA PHE A 261 4.96 -12.73 9.77
C PHE A 261 4.06 -13.91 9.41
N ARG A 262 3.48 -13.88 8.20
CA ARG A 262 2.76 -15.02 7.63
C ARG A 262 2.72 -14.92 6.12
N VAL A 263 3.07 -16.01 5.44
CA VAL A 263 3.04 -16.09 3.98
C VAL A 263 1.59 -16.07 3.50
N ARG A 264 1.25 -15.07 2.69
CA ARG A 264 -0.10 -14.84 2.15
C ARG A 264 -0.04 -14.80 0.64
N VAL A 265 -0.64 -15.82 0.03
CA VAL A 265 -0.68 -15.97 -1.43
C VAL A 265 -1.94 -15.29 -1.97
N PRO A 266 -1.81 -14.30 -2.87
CA PRO A 266 -2.96 -13.66 -3.49
C PRO A 266 -3.66 -14.60 -4.47
N ASP A 267 -4.94 -14.32 -4.75
CA ASP A 267 -5.64 -14.91 -5.89
C ASP A 267 -5.10 -14.36 -7.22
N ALA A 268 -5.47 -15.00 -8.34
CA ALA A 268 -4.99 -14.61 -9.67
C ALA A 268 -5.31 -13.16 -10.01
N THR A 269 -6.47 -12.64 -9.61
CA THR A 269 -6.87 -11.26 -9.89
C THR A 269 -5.98 -10.28 -9.16
N THR A 270 -5.71 -10.53 -7.88
CA THR A 270 -4.82 -9.69 -7.07
C THR A 270 -3.37 -9.79 -7.55
N ALA A 271 -2.91 -10.96 -8.00
CA ALA A 271 -1.60 -11.13 -8.62
C ALA A 271 -1.46 -10.29 -9.90
N CYS A 272 -2.44 -10.32 -10.81
CA CYS A 272 -2.45 -9.49 -12.01
C CYS A 272 -2.45 -7.98 -11.67
N ARG A 273 -3.25 -7.56 -10.68
CA ARG A 273 -3.24 -6.16 -10.18
C ARG A 273 -1.88 -5.78 -9.61
N ALA A 274 -1.21 -6.69 -8.90
CA ALA A 274 0.13 -6.46 -8.37
C ALA A 274 1.17 -6.27 -9.47
N VAL A 275 1.12 -7.06 -10.56
CA VAL A 275 2.01 -6.89 -11.73
C VAL A 275 1.77 -5.53 -12.37
N LEU A 276 0.52 -5.23 -12.75
CA LEU A 276 0.17 -3.98 -13.43
C LEU A 276 0.48 -2.76 -12.55
N GLY A 277 0.15 -2.84 -11.26
CA GLY A 277 0.46 -1.82 -10.27
C GLY A 277 1.96 -1.61 -10.11
N GLY A 278 2.74 -2.68 -9.99
CA GLY A 278 4.20 -2.62 -9.89
C GLY A 278 4.84 -1.99 -11.13
N LEU A 279 4.43 -2.39 -12.34
CA LEU A 279 4.90 -1.79 -13.59
C LEU A 279 4.58 -0.28 -13.65
N ALA A 280 3.34 0.10 -13.34
CA ALA A 280 2.92 1.50 -13.32
C ALA A 280 3.69 2.31 -12.25
N MET A 281 3.99 1.72 -11.09
CA MET A 281 4.83 2.34 -10.06
C MET A 281 6.25 2.59 -10.56
N GLY A 282 6.89 1.66 -11.28
CA GLY A 282 8.28 1.84 -11.68
C GLY A 282 8.42 2.84 -12.82
N VAL A 283 7.50 2.81 -13.79
CA VAL A 283 7.39 3.85 -14.83
C VAL A 283 7.08 5.21 -14.21
N GLY A 284 6.03 5.28 -13.40
CA GLY A 284 5.60 6.52 -12.76
C GLY A 284 6.66 7.14 -11.86
N ALA A 285 7.38 6.34 -11.05
CA ALA A 285 8.45 6.84 -10.19
C ALA A 285 9.66 7.33 -11.00
N SER A 286 9.95 6.72 -12.14
CA SER A 286 11.07 7.13 -13.00
C SER A 286 10.76 8.46 -13.71
N LEU A 287 9.54 8.62 -14.23
CA LEU A 287 9.06 9.86 -14.83
C LEU A 287 8.90 10.98 -13.79
N ALA A 288 8.38 10.66 -12.61
CA ALA A 288 8.22 11.66 -11.56
C ALA A 288 9.56 12.20 -11.03
N GLY A 289 10.67 11.47 -11.26
CA GLY A 289 11.97 11.74 -10.63
C GLY A 289 12.13 11.08 -9.25
N GLY A 290 11.12 10.35 -8.78
CA GLY A 290 11.14 9.67 -7.49
C GLY A 290 9.78 9.10 -7.07
N CYS A 291 9.81 8.17 -6.13
CA CYS A 291 8.61 7.64 -5.46
C CYS A 291 8.16 8.56 -4.31
N THR A 292 7.14 8.13 -3.56
CA THR A 292 6.63 8.83 -2.36
C THR A 292 7.68 9.12 -1.29
N VAL A 293 8.75 8.33 -1.17
CA VAL A 293 9.83 8.60 -0.23
C VAL A 293 10.78 9.66 -0.78
N GLY A 294 11.35 9.43 -1.97
CA GLY A 294 12.30 10.37 -2.56
C GLY A 294 11.66 11.72 -2.90
N ASN A 295 10.62 11.72 -3.72
CA ASN A 295 9.94 12.97 -4.09
C ASN A 295 8.98 13.47 -3.01
N GLY A 296 8.18 12.57 -2.45
CA GLY A 296 7.10 12.96 -1.54
C GLY A 296 7.55 13.37 -0.14
N MET A 297 8.69 12.85 0.36
CA MET A 297 9.24 13.21 1.67
C MET A 297 10.52 14.06 1.54
N VAL A 298 11.52 13.57 0.80
CA VAL A 298 12.83 14.24 0.75
C VAL A 298 12.76 15.54 -0.07
N GLN A 299 12.27 15.48 -1.31
CA GLN A 299 12.24 16.67 -2.18
C GLN A 299 11.23 17.74 -1.72
N THR A 300 10.09 17.35 -1.15
CA THR A 300 9.14 18.30 -0.53
C THR A 300 9.75 19.01 0.68
N SER A 301 10.58 18.30 1.47
CA SER A 301 11.29 18.89 2.62
C SER A 301 12.40 19.87 2.22
N LEU A 302 12.96 19.71 1.02
CA LEU A 302 13.85 20.68 0.35
C LEU A 302 13.09 21.82 -0.34
N PHE A 303 11.75 21.83 -0.26
CA PHE A 303 10.87 22.82 -0.89
C PHE A 303 11.07 22.94 -2.40
N THR A 304 11.35 21.83 -3.09
CA THR A 304 11.51 21.82 -4.56
C THR A 304 10.16 21.84 -5.27
N TYR A 305 10.09 22.51 -6.42
CA TYR A 305 8.85 22.53 -7.22
C TYR A 305 8.48 21.12 -7.66
N GLN A 306 9.47 20.32 -8.06
CA GLN A 306 9.29 18.92 -8.43
C GLN A 306 8.67 18.10 -7.30
N GLY A 307 9.17 18.22 -6.06
CA GLY A 307 8.66 17.45 -4.92
C GLY A 307 7.18 17.73 -4.63
N TRP A 308 6.81 19.02 -4.56
CA TRP A 308 5.44 19.43 -4.29
C TRP A 308 4.48 19.10 -5.44
N LEU A 309 4.91 19.30 -6.69
CA LEU A 309 4.13 18.95 -7.87
C LEU A 309 3.92 17.42 -7.95
N ALA A 310 4.99 16.64 -7.75
CA ALA A 310 4.91 15.18 -7.73
C ALA A 310 3.95 14.70 -6.63
N LEU A 311 4.07 15.22 -5.40
CA LEU A 311 3.19 14.81 -4.29
C LEU A 311 1.72 15.11 -4.59
N LEU A 312 1.42 16.29 -5.17
CA LEU A 312 0.07 16.66 -5.60
C LEU A 312 -0.49 15.66 -6.62
N PHE A 313 0.24 15.41 -7.71
CA PHE A 313 -0.24 14.52 -8.78
C PHE A 313 -0.26 13.05 -8.38
N ILE A 314 0.61 12.62 -7.46
CA ILE A 314 0.50 11.31 -6.81
C ILE A 314 -0.80 11.23 -6.01
N ALA A 315 -1.12 12.24 -5.20
CA ALA A 315 -2.37 12.27 -4.45
C ALA A 315 -3.60 12.25 -5.37
N LEU A 316 -3.59 13.01 -6.46
CA LEU A 316 -4.66 13.00 -7.48
C LEU A 316 -4.76 11.63 -8.17
N GLY A 317 -3.64 11.00 -8.51
CA GLY A 317 -3.61 9.64 -9.07
C GLY A 317 -4.19 8.60 -8.11
N VAL A 318 -3.91 8.73 -6.80
CA VAL A 318 -4.53 7.88 -5.76
C VAL A 318 -6.04 8.13 -5.70
N GLY A 319 -6.47 9.38 -5.71
CA GLY A 319 -7.89 9.74 -5.74
C GLY A 319 -8.62 9.16 -6.95
N LEU A 320 -8.01 9.23 -8.14
CA LEU A 320 -8.55 8.60 -9.35
C LEU A 320 -8.59 7.07 -9.22
N GLY A 321 -7.50 6.44 -8.77
CA GLY A 321 -7.41 4.99 -8.60
C GLY A 321 -8.42 4.44 -7.60
N THR A 322 -8.65 5.15 -6.49
CA THR A 322 -9.68 4.77 -5.52
C THR A 322 -11.08 4.76 -6.13
N ARG A 323 -11.42 5.78 -6.92
CA ARG A 323 -12.73 5.89 -7.57
C ARG A 323 -12.96 4.84 -8.66
N LEU A 324 -11.88 4.44 -9.34
CA LEU A 324 -11.92 3.44 -10.40
C LEU A 324 -12.00 2.01 -9.87
N TRP A 325 -11.17 1.64 -8.89
CA TRP A 325 -10.99 0.24 -8.49
C TRP A 325 -11.49 -0.14 -7.10
N LEU A 326 -11.63 0.81 -6.17
CA LEU A 326 -12.04 0.54 -4.78
C LEU A 326 -13.53 0.83 -4.55
N ARG A 327 -14.38 0.55 -5.55
CA ARG A 327 -15.82 0.70 -5.39
C ARG A 327 -16.35 -0.34 -4.40
N PRO A 328 -17.11 0.07 -3.36
CA PRO A 328 -17.70 -0.85 -2.39
C PRO A 328 -18.57 -1.90 -3.11
N ALA A 329 -18.26 -3.18 -2.92
CA ALA A 329 -19.06 -4.30 -3.40
C ALA A 329 -19.86 -4.82 -2.21
N ALA A 330 -21.14 -4.46 -2.18
CA ALA A 330 -21.99 -4.67 -1.01
C ALA A 330 -22.04 -6.17 -0.62
N PRO A 331 -21.53 -6.59 0.57
CA PRO A 331 -21.48 -7.99 1.00
C PRO A 331 -22.89 -8.60 1.01
N ARG A 332 -23.15 -9.84 0.58
CA ARG A 332 -24.53 -10.39 0.67
C ARG A 332 -24.79 -10.93 2.09
N LEU A 333 -25.89 -10.52 2.72
CA LEU A 333 -26.31 -11.13 3.99
C LEU A 333 -26.86 -12.53 3.68
N ALA A 334 -26.31 -13.57 4.30
CA ALA A 334 -26.91 -14.89 4.23
C ALA A 334 -28.25 -14.87 5.01
N GLY A 335 -29.38 -14.92 4.30
CA GLY A 335 -30.72 -14.89 4.88
C GLY A 335 -31.72 -13.93 4.22
N GLN A 336 -31.29 -13.10 3.27
CA GLN A 336 -32.19 -12.38 2.36
C GLN A 336 -32.21 -13.05 0.98
N GLU A 337 -32.49 -14.35 0.94
CA GLU A 337 -33.21 -14.85 -0.23
C GLU A 337 -34.60 -14.21 -0.16
N SER A 338 -34.89 -13.32 -1.11
CA SER A 338 -36.29 -13.08 -1.46
C SER A 338 -36.87 -14.46 -1.69
N VAL A 339 -37.73 -14.91 -0.77
CA VAL A 339 -38.62 -16.04 -1.01
C VAL A 339 -39.26 -15.72 -2.36
N ARG A 340 -38.83 -16.39 -3.44
CA ARG A 340 -39.64 -16.42 -4.64
C ARG A 340 -40.97 -16.95 -4.14
N PRO A 341 -42.09 -16.23 -4.31
CA PRO A 341 -43.37 -16.76 -3.88
C PRO A 341 -43.51 -18.11 -4.56
N VAL A 342 -43.46 -19.18 -3.76
CA VAL A 342 -43.83 -20.50 -4.21
C VAL A 342 -45.26 -20.30 -4.67
N ARG A 343 -45.46 -20.37 -5.99
CA ARG A 343 -46.79 -20.28 -6.57
C ARG A 343 -47.59 -21.39 -5.89
N PRO A 344 -48.71 -21.09 -5.20
CA PRO A 344 -49.50 -22.15 -4.61
C PRO A 344 -49.94 -23.07 -5.75
N VAL A 345 -49.48 -24.32 -5.70
CA VAL A 345 -49.98 -25.37 -6.59
C VAL A 345 -51.47 -25.45 -6.30
N ARG A 346 -52.29 -25.04 -7.28
CA ARG A 346 -53.74 -25.21 -7.19
C ARG A 346 -54.03 -26.71 -7.26
N PRO A 347 -54.92 -27.25 -6.41
CA PRO A 347 -55.35 -28.63 -6.57
C PRO A 347 -56.02 -28.78 -7.94
N GLY A 348 -55.40 -29.51 -8.86
CA GLY A 348 -56.03 -29.84 -10.16
C GLY A 348 -55.13 -29.81 -11.40
N GLU A 349 -53.86 -29.42 -11.34
CA GLU A 349 -52.98 -29.54 -12.51
C GLU A 349 -52.29 -30.92 -12.54
N PRO A 350 -52.47 -31.74 -13.60
CA PRO A 350 -51.77 -33.01 -13.73
C PRO A 350 -50.27 -32.76 -13.87
N GLY A 351 -49.48 -33.34 -12.96
CA GLY A 351 -48.03 -33.23 -12.96
C GLY A 351 -47.40 -33.89 -14.19
N GLU A 352 -46.55 -33.15 -14.90
CA GLU A 352 -45.63 -33.74 -15.86
C GLU A 352 -44.60 -34.60 -15.13
N PRO A 353 -44.35 -35.84 -15.58
CA PRO A 353 -43.44 -36.74 -14.90
C PRO A 353 -41.98 -36.32 -15.10
N ALA A 354 -41.22 -36.41 -14.01
CA ALA A 354 -39.77 -36.26 -14.00
C ALA A 354 -39.10 -37.25 -14.96
N ALA A 355 -38.44 -36.73 -16.02
CA ALA A 355 -37.64 -37.55 -16.92
C ALA A 355 -36.22 -37.73 -16.38
N GLN A 356 -35.91 -38.98 -16.06
CA GLN A 356 -34.61 -39.50 -15.64
C GLN A 356 -33.59 -39.54 -16.79
N ALA A 357 -32.32 -39.56 -16.38
CA ALA A 357 -31.12 -39.65 -17.22
C ALA A 357 -31.02 -40.92 -18.10
N ARG A 358 -30.40 -40.76 -19.28
CA ARG A 358 -29.64 -41.68 -20.19
C ARG A 358 -29.56 -40.94 -21.55
N GLY A 359 -28.50 -40.85 -22.34
CA GLY A 359 -27.37 -41.73 -22.66
C GLY A 359 -27.32 -41.85 -24.19
N GLU A 360 -26.17 -41.52 -24.80
CA GLU A 360 -25.71 -41.89 -26.17
C GLU A 360 -26.32 -41.23 -27.42
N GLY A 361 -25.46 -41.01 -28.44
CA GLY A 361 -25.88 -40.89 -29.84
C GLY A 361 -25.22 -39.77 -30.65
N ALA A 362 -24.27 -40.15 -31.52
CA ALA A 362 -23.49 -39.29 -32.41
C ALA A 362 -24.25 -38.77 -33.65
N ALA A 363 -23.81 -37.64 -34.22
CA ALA A 363 -23.69 -37.41 -35.66
C ALA A 363 -22.92 -36.10 -35.97
N ALA A 364 -21.88 -36.20 -36.80
CA ALA A 364 -21.04 -35.13 -37.34
C ALA A 364 -21.60 -34.59 -38.69
N VAL A 365 -21.23 -33.39 -39.17
CA VAL A 365 -20.22 -33.07 -40.24
C VAL A 365 -20.70 -31.75 -40.94
N PRO A 366 -19.94 -30.88 -41.69
CA PRO A 366 -18.49 -30.54 -41.85
C PRO A 366 -18.19 -29.01 -41.57
N VAL A 367 -17.01 -28.51 -41.14
CA VAL A 367 -15.64 -28.32 -41.76
C VAL A 367 -15.61 -27.34 -42.95
N LEU A 368 -14.94 -26.16 -42.87
CA LEU A 368 -13.54 -25.84 -43.30
C LEU A 368 -13.22 -24.32 -43.08
N PRO A 369 -11.97 -23.81 -43.15
CA PRO A 369 -10.66 -24.41 -42.81
C PRO A 369 -9.70 -23.50 -41.98
N ALA A 370 -8.70 -24.19 -41.43
CA ALA A 370 -7.48 -23.78 -40.71
C ALA A 370 -6.53 -22.78 -41.41
N VAL A 371 -5.70 -22.09 -40.60
CA VAL A 371 -4.20 -22.04 -40.73
C VAL A 371 -3.59 -21.63 -39.34
N PRO A 372 -2.28 -21.84 -39.03
CA PRO A 372 -1.80 -22.95 -38.19
C PRO A 372 -1.03 -22.53 -36.91
N SER A 373 -0.78 -23.58 -36.11
CA SER A 373 -0.14 -23.74 -34.80
C SER A 373 1.38 -23.52 -34.71
N VAL A 374 1.87 -23.14 -33.52
CA VAL A 374 2.99 -23.76 -32.73
C VAL A 374 2.79 -23.28 -31.27
N GLY A 375 2.59 -24.06 -30.19
CA GLY A 375 3.19 -25.32 -29.74
C GLY A 375 4.17 -25.00 -28.57
N GLY A 376 4.03 -25.46 -27.32
CA GLY A 376 3.06 -26.33 -26.68
C GLY A 376 3.08 -26.15 -25.16
N LEU A 377 1.97 -26.54 -24.52
CA LEU A 377 1.80 -26.56 -23.07
C LEU A 377 1.60 -28.02 -22.65
N ILE A 378 2.52 -28.51 -21.80
CA ILE A 378 2.47 -29.83 -21.20
C ILE A 378 1.31 -29.85 -20.21
N SER A 379 0.34 -30.71 -20.51
CA SER A 379 -0.76 -31.10 -19.61
C SER A 379 -0.20 -31.96 -18.50
N LEU A 380 -0.30 -31.49 -17.25
CA LEU A 380 -0.20 -32.34 -16.07
C LEU A 380 -1.58 -32.37 -15.41
N GLY A 381 -2.36 -33.38 -15.80
CA GLY A 381 -3.54 -33.82 -15.08
C GLY A 381 -3.12 -34.42 -13.74
N GLY A 382 -3.30 -33.65 -12.68
CA GLY A 382 -3.41 -34.13 -11.32
C GLY A 382 -4.71 -33.58 -10.75
N ALA A 383 -5.61 -34.47 -10.34
CA ALA A 383 -6.87 -34.09 -9.71
C ALA A 383 -6.60 -33.23 -8.47
N VAL A 384 -6.74 -31.93 -8.63
CA VAL A 384 -6.82 -30.97 -7.53
C VAL A 384 -8.18 -31.22 -6.87
N PRO A 385 -8.26 -31.53 -5.57
CA PRO A 385 -9.55 -31.61 -4.90
C PRO A 385 -10.27 -30.29 -5.09
N GLU A 386 -11.50 -30.32 -5.61
CA GLU A 386 -12.35 -29.16 -5.82
C GLU A 386 -12.33 -28.29 -4.56
N ARG A 387 -11.64 -27.15 -4.70
CA ARG A 387 -11.61 -26.10 -3.70
C ARG A 387 -13.04 -25.56 -3.65
N ARG A 388 -13.74 -25.94 -2.58
CA ARG A 388 -14.99 -25.34 -2.07
C ARG A 388 -15.14 -23.92 -2.60
N ASP A 389 -16.10 -23.75 -3.51
CA ASP A 389 -16.46 -22.47 -4.09
C ASP A 389 -16.43 -21.37 -3.03
N GLN A 390 -15.64 -20.34 -3.28
CA GLN A 390 -15.70 -19.10 -2.51
C GLN A 390 -17.12 -18.52 -2.64
N PRO A 391 -17.84 -18.25 -1.54
CA PRO A 391 -18.80 -17.18 -1.55
C PRO A 391 -18.02 -15.89 -1.29
N GLY A 392 -17.92 -15.03 -2.30
CA GLY A 392 -17.45 -13.66 -2.09
C GLY A 392 -18.28 -12.96 -1.02
N GLY A 393 -17.61 -12.22 -0.11
CA GLY A 393 -18.20 -11.19 0.74
C GLY A 393 -19.57 -11.53 1.31
N GLY A 394 -19.72 -12.68 1.96
CA GLY A 394 -20.97 -13.08 2.61
C GLY A 394 -20.87 -12.83 4.10
N VAL A 395 -21.83 -12.10 4.67
CA VAL A 395 -21.96 -12.02 6.13
C VAL A 395 -22.75 -13.26 6.57
N ALA A 396 -22.10 -14.16 7.31
CA ALA A 396 -22.71 -15.38 7.84
C ALA A 396 -23.39 -15.10 9.19
N THR A 397 -24.54 -15.73 9.44
CA THR A 397 -25.22 -15.62 10.73
C THR A 397 -24.66 -16.67 11.70
N LEU A 398 -24.07 -16.25 12.83
CA LEU A 398 -23.59 -17.15 13.88
C LEU A 398 -24.68 -17.49 14.89
N ALA A 399 -25.45 -16.47 15.27
CA ALA A 399 -26.58 -16.55 16.20
C ALA A 399 -27.53 -15.37 15.92
N PRO A 400 -28.76 -15.37 16.45
CA PRO A 400 -29.64 -14.20 16.36
C PRO A 400 -28.93 -12.93 16.86
N GLY A 401 -28.83 -11.91 16.00
CA GLY A 401 -28.14 -10.65 16.31
C GLY A 401 -26.60 -10.73 16.33
N ARG A 402 -25.99 -11.84 15.93
CA ARG A 402 -24.53 -12.02 15.85
C ARG A 402 -24.10 -12.57 14.49
N TYR A 403 -23.29 -11.80 13.79
CA TYR A 403 -22.88 -12.04 12.42
C TYR A 403 -21.37 -12.21 12.30
N HIS A 404 -20.92 -12.93 11.28
CA HIS A 404 -19.51 -13.20 10.99
C HIS A 404 -19.14 -12.68 9.60
N LEU A 405 -18.00 -12.01 9.53
CA LEU A 405 -17.37 -11.53 8.32
C LEU A 405 -15.93 -12.05 8.26
N ASP A 406 -15.65 -12.90 7.28
CA ASP A 406 -14.30 -13.39 7.02
C ASP A 406 -13.61 -12.54 5.95
N THR A 407 -12.51 -11.90 6.32
CA THR A 407 -11.66 -11.10 5.43
C THR A 407 -10.21 -11.60 5.42
N PHE A 408 -9.97 -12.87 5.76
CA PHE A 408 -8.64 -13.48 5.68
C PHE A 408 -8.08 -13.41 4.25
N GLY A 409 -6.80 -13.04 4.14
CA GLY A 409 -6.11 -12.84 2.87
C GLY A 409 -6.41 -11.50 2.19
N ALA A 410 -7.40 -10.74 2.67
CA ALA A 410 -7.71 -9.43 2.13
C ALA A 410 -6.64 -8.39 2.53
N VAL A 411 -6.29 -7.55 1.56
CA VAL A 411 -5.29 -6.48 1.73
C VAL A 411 -6.00 -5.17 2.09
N CYS A 412 -5.38 -4.33 2.92
CA CYS A 412 -5.86 -2.97 3.18
C CYS A 412 -6.14 -2.22 1.85
N PRO A 413 -7.33 -1.62 1.65
CA PRO A 413 -8.34 -1.26 2.66
C PRO A 413 -9.49 -2.23 2.87
N PHE A 414 -9.52 -3.37 2.16
CA PHE A 414 -10.72 -4.19 2.03
C PHE A 414 -11.33 -4.67 3.35
N PRO A 415 -10.55 -5.14 4.37
CA PRO A 415 -11.13 -5.54 5.65
C PRO A 415 -11.99 -4.45 6.32
N LEU A 416 -11.57 -3.18 6.23
CA LEU A 416 -12.32 -2.07 6.81
C LEU A 416 -13.53 -1.68 5.95
N ILE A 417 -13.40 -1.72 4.61
CA ILE A 417 -14.50 -1.40 3.70
C ILE A 417 -15.63 -2.41 3.90
N GLU A 418 -15.31 -3.70 3.86
CA GLU A 418 -16.29 -4.78 4.00
C GLU A 418 -16.93 -4.77 5.39
N ALA A 419 -16.16 -4.50 6.45
CA ALA A 419 -16.68 -4.31 7.80
C ALA A 419 -17.69 -3.15 7.89
N LYS A 420 -17.39 -1.99 7.29
CA LYS A 420 -18.31 -0.84 7.24
C LYS A 420 -19.59 -1.16 6.49
N GLU A 421 -19.48 -1.87 5.37
CA GLU A 421 -20.64 -2.25 4.56
C GLU A 421 -21.52 -3.27 5.26
N ALA A 422 -20.93 -4.26 5.93
CA ALA A 422 -21.65 -5.22 6.75
C ALA A 422 -22.37 -4.51 7.90
N MET A 423 -21.65 -3.68 8.66
CA MET A 423 -22.18 -2.96 9.83
C MET A 423 -23.36 -2.03 9.51
N ARG A 424 -23.39 -1.43 8.31
CA ARG A 424 -24.52 -0.59 7.87
C ARG A 424 -25.85 -1.35 7.85
N ARG A 425 -25.82 -2.67 7.69
CA ARG A 425 -27.01 -3.50 7.55
C ARG A 425 -27.51 -4.11 8.86
N LEU A 426 -26.69 -4.07 9.90
CA LEU A 426 -27.05 -4.54 11.23
C LEU A 426 -28.01 -3.54 11.92
N ALA A 427 -28.83 -4.00 12.85
CA ALA A 427 -29.59 -3.15 13.76
C ALA A 427 -28.70 -2.70 14.94
N PRO A 428 -29.00 -1.56 15.60
CA PRO A 428 -28.31 -1.17 16.83
C PRO A 428 -28.34 -2.28 17.88
N GLY A 429 -27.19 -2.52 18.53
CA GLY A 429 -27.02 -3.61 19.49
C GLY A 429 -26.61 -4.97 18.89
N GLU A 430 -26.72 -5.17 17.57
CA GLU A 430 -26.22 -6.39 16.92
C GLU A 430 -24.69 -6.39 16.81
N GLU A 431 -24.11 -7.58 16.75
CA GLU A 431 -22.67 -7.80 16.77
C GLU A 431 -22.15 -8.33 15.43
N LEU A 432 -21.00 -7.79 15.00
CA LEU A 432 -20.24 -8.25 13.86
C LEU A 432 -18.87 -8.77 14.31
N VAL A 433 -18.64 -10.07 14.16
CA VAL A 433 -17.36 -10.74 14.37
C VAL A 433 -16.57 -10.69 13.06
N ILE A 434 -15.45 -9.99 13.07
CA ILE A 434 -14.61 -9.76 11.88
C ILE A 434 -13.30 -10.52 12.06
N ASP A 435 -13.08 -11.50 11.20
CA ASP A 435 -11.84 -12.27 11.14
C ASP A 435 -10.94 -11.74 10.02
N PHE A 436 -9.67 -11.49 10.32
CA PHE A 436 -8.74 -10.87 9.37
C PHE A 436 -7.27 -11.18 9.70
N ASP A 437 -6.41 -11.08 8.69
CA ASP A 437 -4.95 -11.18 8.83
C ASP A 437 -4.21 -9.90 8.42
N CYS A 438 -4.92 -8.85 7.97
CA CYS A 438 -4.27 -7.58 7.64
C CYS A 438 -3.74 -6.88 8.91
N THR A 439 -2.42 -6.70 9.02
CA THR A 439 -1.80 -6.03 10.18
C THR A 439 -2.37 -4.63 10.40
N GLN A 440 -2.61 -3.86 9.33
CA GLN A 440 -3.21 -2.53 9.40
C GLN A 440 -4.64 -2.53 9.96
N ALA A 441 -5.41 -3.59 9.72
CA ALA A 441 -6.79 -3.68 10.20
C ALA A 441 -6.88 -3.76 11.74
N THR A 442 -5.80 -4.20 12.42
CA THR A 442 -5.76 -4.17 13.89
C THR A 442 -5.65 -2.77 14.49
N ASP A 443 -5.38 -1.73 13.67
CA ASP A 443 -5.47 -0.32 14.09
C ASP A 443 -6.68 0.38 13.48
N SER A 444 -7.01 0.08 12.21
CA SER A 444 -8.06 0.80 11.50
C SER A 444 -9.49 0.38 11.90
N ILE A 445 -9.76 -0.91 12.17
CA ILE A 445 -11.10 -1.37 12.59
C ILE A 445 -11.47 -0.86 13.99
N PRO A 446 -10.64 -1.06 15.05
CA PRO A 446 -10.95 -0.53 16.37
C PRO A 446 -11.13 1.00 16.38
N ARG A 447 -10.30 1.72 15.62
CA ARG A 447 -10.40 3.18 15.53
C ARG A 447 -11.69 3.60 14.86
N TRP A 448 -12.04 2.98 13.74
CA TRP A 448 -13.32 3.23 13.08
C TRP A 448 -14.50 2.98 14.02
N ALA A 449 -14.48 1.87 14.76
CA ALA A 449 -15.52 1.57 15.74
C ALA A 449 -15.66 2.72 16.77
N ALA A 450 -14.56 3.18 17.35
CA ALA A 450 -14.59 4.30 18.30
C ALA A 450 -15.06 5.62 17.66
N GLU A 451 -14.63 5.93 16.44
CA GLU A 451 -15.00 7.14 15.69
C GLU A 451 -16.52 7.18 15.41
N ASP A 452 -17.08 6.08 14.90
CA ASP A 452 -18.49 5.93 14.52
C ASP A 452 -19.40 5.52 15.71
N GLY A 453 -18.88 5.48 16.94
CA GLY A 453 -19.66 5.23 18.15
C GLY A 453 -20.07 3.77 18.36
N HIS A 454 -19.38 2.83 17.72
CA HIS A 454 -19.54 1.39 17.93
C HIS A 454 -18.66 0.91 19.10
N GLU A 455 -19.10 -0.15 19.76
CA GLU A 455 -18.38 -0.75 20.90
C GLU A 455 -17.55 -1.94 20.43
N VAL A 456 -16.28 -2.01 20.80
CA VAL A 456 -15.46 -3.21 20.60
C VAL A 456 -15.61 -4.11 21.82
N VAL A 457 -16.39 -5.18 21.67
CA VAL A 457 -16.72 -6.13 22.74
C VAL A 457 -15.54 -7.06 23.02
N GLU A 458 -14.89 -7.53 21.96
CA GLU A 458 -13.80 -8.50 22.06
C GLU A 458 -12.76 -8.21 20.99
N PHE A 459 -11.48 -8.31 21.34
CA PHE A 459 -10.38 -8.23 20.38
C PHE A 459 -9.27 -9.23 20.74
N THR A 460 -9.20 -10.31 19.96
CA THR A 460 -8.34 -11.46 20.24
C THR A 460 -7.44 -11.80 19.04
N GLU A 461 -6.33 -12.45 19.35
CA GLU A 461 -5.40 -13.00 18.37
C GLU A 461 -5.79 -14.44 18.06
N ARG A 462 -5.79 -14.80 16.78
CA ARG A 462 -6.12 -16.14 16.28
C ARG A 462 -4.94 -16.71 15.50
N GLY A 463 -4.27 -17.70 16.08
CA GLY A 463 -3.16 -18.40 15.43
C GLY A 463 -2.00 -17.47 15.02
N GLU A 464 -1.29 -17.83 13.96
CA GLU A 464 -0.19 -17.02 13.43
C GLU A 464 -0.70 -15.86 12.56
N ALA A 465 -0.39 -14.63 12.99
CA ALA A 465 -0.71 -13.38 12.29
C ALA A 465 -2.19 -13.24 11.87
N GLY A 466 -3.12 -13.78 12.67
CA GLY A 466 -4.56 -13.63 12.50
C GLY A 466 -5.20 -12.97 13.71
N TRP A 467 -6.30 -12.25 13.49
CA TRP A 467 -7.04 -11.55 14.53
C TRP A 467 -8.54 -11.69 14.34
N SER A 468 -9.26 -11.61 15.45
CA SER A 468 -10.72 -11.56 15.49
C SER A 468 -11.15 -10.37 16.32
N ILE A 469 -12.04 -9.55 15.80
CA ILE A 469 -12.61 -8.41 16.53
C ILE A 469 -14.14 -8.47 16.46
N THR A 470 -14.78 -8.38 17.61
CA THR A 470 -16.23 -8.31 17.74
C THR A 470 -16.62 -6.86 17.96
N VAL A 471 -17.36 -6.28 17.01
CA VAL A 471 -17.86 -4.91 17.07
C VAL A 471 -19.37 -4.94 17.22
N ARG A 472 -19.89 -4.31 18.27
CA ARG A 472 -21.33 -4.11 18.49
C ARG A 472 -21.76 -2.76 17.93
N LYS A 473 -22.84 -2.77 17.16
CA LYS A 473 -23.37 -1.57 16.52
C LYS A 473 -23.88 -0.58 17.57
N GLY A 474 -23.33 0.63 17.54
CA GLY A 474 -23.81 1.78 18.31
C GLY A 474 -25.18 2.27 17.83
N ALA A 475 -25.80 3.13 18.64
CA ALA A 475 -27.11 3.72 18.36
C ALA A 475 -27.14 4.60 17.10
#